data_AF-A0A5A8E3H8-F1
#
_entry.id   AF-A0A5A8E3H8-F1
#
_cell.length_a   1.000
_cell.length_b   1.000
_cell.length_c   1.000
_cell.angle_alpha   90.00
_cell.angle_beta   90.00
_cell.angle_gamma   90.00
#
_symmetry.space_group_name_H-M   'P 1'
#
loop_
_entity.id
_entity.type
_entity.pdbx_description
1 polymer ?
#
loop_
_entity_poly.entity_id
_entity_poly.type
_entity_poly.pdbx_seq_one_letter_code
_entity_poly.pdbx_strand_id
1 'polypeptide(L)'
;MPVHNHARFLREALPPLLNDCASGEVDLVFLDDGSTDSIRPWMRAVLGSAGVRVLAGRLGSLPRALNAAVAATDPFSPMWSWTSADNNAYAGLYPALARAMDRPGARALGLGYANFRAIDDAGRPHSSVRWWQGRYLSPGDSRLAYPLSVREMMRTGENLVGPVFLLRAQAARAALPYDTGVQGIEDYDMWLRVIGALPAELLDDGGVFGYEYRVHASTLTESLDKPLVYARLLAMKAFEPMRQAAMKQACRVDASDAATLALVGVAPMVVPAPGAGDPAAGPTAAAGAGRTEDDERTDALAATRSSLGLGSDAWAGSPVGPAQVQLLGPEDLAPGGTARGGGAARDTVRPSARFATYAARW
;
A
#
# COMPACT_ATOMS: atom_id res chain seq x y z
N MET A 1 0.16 -10.64 -5.79
CA MET A 1 -0.37 -10.33 -7.13
C MET A 1 -1.87 -10.58 -7.16
N PRO A 2 -2.70 -9.54 -6.95
CA PRO A 2 -4.15 -9.63 -7.18
C PRO A 2 -4.44 -9.65 -8.70
N VAL A 3 -5.44 -10.43 -9.09
CA VAL A 3 -5.83 -10.66 -10.49
C VAL A 3 -7.34 -10.53 -10.63
N HIS A 4 -7.80 -9.73 -11.60
CA HIS A 4 -9.20 -9.66 -12.00
C HIS A 4 -9.29 -9.48 -13.51
N ASN A 5 -9.75 -10.49 -14.24
CA ASN A 5 -9.93 -10.46 -15.70
C ASN A 5 -8.68 -10.10 -16.52
N HIS A 6 -7.49 -10.47 -16.03
CA HIS A 6 -6.19 -10.16 -16.64
C HIS A 6 -5.43 -11.42 -17.14
N ALA A 7 -6.13 -12.52 -17.41
CA ALA A 7 -5.51 -13.79 -17.82
C ALA A 7 -4.63 -13.66 -19.07
N ARG A 8 -4.93 -12.73 -19.98
CA ARG A 8 -4.12 -12.49 -21.19
C ARG A 8 -2.70 -12.00 -20.90
N PHE A 9 -2.50 -11.28 -19.79
CA PHE A 9 -1.22 -10.67 -19.45
C PHE A 9 -0.33 -11.59 -18.61
N LEU A 10 -0.90 -12.60 -17.97
CA LEU A 10 -0.17 -13.53 -17.12
C LEU A 10 0.93 -14.30 -17.85
N ARG A 11 0.85 -14.42 -19.18
CA ARG A 11 1.92 -15.00 -20.00
C ARG A 11 3.24 -14.25 -19.87
N GLU A 12 3.18 -12.93 -19.69
CA GLU A 12 4.36 -12.08 -19.53
C GLU A 12 4.63 -11.80 -18.04
N ALA A 13 3.58 -11.48 -17.28
CA ALA A 13 3.70 -11.02 -15.90
C ALA A 13 4.15 -12.09 -14.89
N LEU A 14 3.74 -13.35 -15.09
CA LEU A 14 3.89 -14.41 -14.09
C LEU A 14 5.24 -15.16 -14.13
N PRO A 15 5.79 -15.57 -15.30
CA PRO A 15 7.00 -16.39 -15.32
C PRO A 15 8.21 -15.81 -14.58
N PRO A 16 8.52 -14.49 -14.66
CA PRO A 16 9.63 -13.92 -13.91
C PRO A 16 9.48 -14.07 -12.39
N LEU A 17 8.26 -13.90 -11.87
CA LEU A 17 7.96 -14.07 -10.44
C LEU A 17 8.11 -15.53 -10.01
N LEU A 18 7.71 -16.47 -10.85
CA LEU A 18 7.86 -17.91 -10.57
C LEU A 18 9.33 -18.33 -10.53
N ASN A 19 10.20 -17.71 -11.33
CA ASN A 19 11.64 -17.96 -11.27
C ASN A 19 12.21 -17.54 -9.90
N ASP A 20 11.80 -16.38 -9.39
CA ASP A 20 12.21 -15.89 -8.07
C ASP A 20 11.61 -16.73 -6.93
N CYS A 21 10.41 -17.28 -7.12
CA CYS A 21 9.82 -18.23 -6.17
C CYS A 21 10.58 -19.56 -6.14
N ALA A 22 10.97 -20.08 -7.31
CA ALA A 22 11.72 -21.32 -7.43
C ALA A 22 13.14 -21.21 -6.84
N SER A 23 13.74 -20.02 -6.81
CA SER A 23 15.02 -19.78 -6.12
C SER A 23 14.88 -19.66 -4.60
N GLY A 24 13.65 -19.49 -4.09
CA GLY A 24 13.37 -19.26 -2.67
C GLY A 24 13.67 -17.83 -2.20
N GLU A 25 13.94 -16.89 -3.12
CA GLU A 25 14.16 -15.48 -2.77
C GLU A 25 12.84 -14.72 -2.54
N VAL A 26 11.71 -15.22 -3.07
CA VAL A 26 10.40 -14.57 -3.00
C VAL A 26 9.30 -15.60 -2.69
N ASP A 27 8.37 -15.25 -1.79
CA ASP A 27 7.08 -15.92 -1.69
C ASP A 27 6.00 -15.12 -2.43
N LEU A 28 5.23 -15.79 -3.29
CA LEU A 28 4.15 -15.19 -4.08
C LEU A 28 2.78 -15.61 -3.56
N VAL A 29 1.94 -14.63 -3.24
CA VAL A 29 0.49 -14.82 -3.21
C VAL A 29 -0.10 -14.44 -4.56
N PHE A 30 -0.62 -15.44 -5.28
CA PHE A 30 -1.48 -15.27 -6.44
C PHE A 30 -2.93 -15.25 -5.97
N LEU A 31 -3.66 -14.15 -6.16
CA LEU A 31 -5.04 -14.02 -5.72
C LEU A 31 -5.95 -13.68 -6.90
N ASP A 32 -6.88 -14.56 -7.23
CA ASP A 32 -7.97 -14.29 -8.17
C ASP A 32 -9.16 -13.65 -7.45
N ASP A 33 -9.48 -12.41 -7.81
CA ASP A 33 -10.65 -11.67 -7.32
C ASP A 33 -11.85 -11.86 -8.25
N GLY A 34 -12.22 -13.12 -8.47
CA GLY A 34 -13.49 -13.46 -9.09
C GLY A 34 -13.49 -13.20 -10.59
N SER A 35 -12.39 -13.50 -11.27
CA SER A 35 -12.29 -13.35 -12.71
C SER A 35 -13.31 -14.23 -13.44
N THR A 36 -13.78 -13.70 -14.56
CA THR A 36 -14.73 -14.34 -15.49
C THR A 36 -14.07 -14.75 -16.80
N ASP A 37 -12.81 -14.37 -17.00
CA ASP A 37 -12.00 -14.73 -18.16
C ASP A 37 -11.32 -16.11 -18.00
N SER A 38 -10.38 -16.41 -18.88
CA SER A 38 -9.65 -17.68 -18.91
C SER A 38 -8.54 -17.78 -17.84
N ILE A 39 -8.83 -17.42 -16.59
CA ILE A 39 -7.86 -17.44 -15.47
C ILE A 39 -7.51 -18.86 -14.99
N ARG A 40 -8.46 -19.79 -15.06
CA ARG A 40 -8.34 -21.13 -14.45
C ARG A 40 -7.09 -21.94 -14.88
N PRO A 41 -6.68 -21.95 -16.15
CA PRO A 41 -5.42 -22.60 -16.57
C PRO A 41 -4.20 -22.03 -15.86
N TRP A 42 -4.13 -20.72 -15.64
CA TRP A 42 -3.02 -20.07 -14.93
C TRP A 42 -2.98 -20.47 -13.46
N MET A 43 -4.14 -20.49 -12.80
CA MET A 43 -4.23 -20.94 -11.41
C MET A 43 -3.75 -22.39 -11.26
N ARG A 44 -4.13 -23.29 -12.18
CA ARG A 44 -3.63 -24.67 -12.19
C ARG A 44 -2.13 -24.76 -12.41
N ALA A 45 -1.56 -23.92 -13.26
CA ALA A 45 -0.14 -23.95 -13.59
C ALA A 45 0.76 -23.54 -12.42
N VAL A 46 0.26 -22.71 -11.50
CA VAL A 46 1.03 -22.22 -10.34
C VAL A 46 0.68 -22.92 -9.03
N LEU A 47 -0.42 -23.68 -9.01
CA LEU A 47 -0.85 -24.39 -7.83
C LEU A 47 0.14 -25.52 -7.48
N GLY A 48 0.66 -25.49 -6.26
CA GLY A 48 1.66 -26.45 -5.79
C GLY A 48 3.10 -26.08 -6.15
N SER A 49 3.32 -24.96 -6.87
CA SER A 49 4.67 -24.44 -7.08
C SER A 49 5.30 -23.99 -5.76
N ALA A 50 6.60 -24.27 -5.59
CA ALA A 50 7.35 -23.83 -4.41
C ALA A 50 7.28 -22.31 -4.26
N GLY A 51 7.06 -21.84 -3.03
CA GLY A 51 6.92 -20.42 -2.72
C GLY A 51 5.64 -19.76 -3.22
N VAL A 52 4.67 -20.50 -3.78
CA VAL A 52 3.42 -19.93 -4.31
C VAL A 52 2.20 -20.36 -3.50
N ARG A 53 1.38 -19.38 -3.09
CA ARG A 53 0.06 -19.57 -2.49
C ARG A 53 -1.01 -19.05 -3.45
N VAL A 54 -2.02 -19.87 -3.73
CA VAL A 54 -3.11 -19.51 -4.65
C VAL A 54 -4.39 -19.29 -3.86
N LEU A 55 -4.95 -18.09 -3.98
CA LEU A 55 -6.20 -17.69 -3.36
C LEU A 55 -7.23 -17.35 -4.44
N ALA A 56 -8.50 -17.66 -4.18
CA ALA A 56 -9.60 -17.28 -5.06
C ALA A 56 -10.81 -16.79 -4.25
N GLY A 57 -11.47 -15.75 -4.72
CA GLY A 57 -12.55 -15.10 -4.01
C GLY A 57 -13.41 -14.19 -4.87
N ARG A 58 -14.38 -13.51 -4.27
CA ARG A 58 -15.11 -12.38 -4.89
C ARG A 58 -15.16 -11.23 -3.89
N LEU A 59 -14.06 -10.50 -3.83
CA LEU A 59 -13.80 -9.37 -2.95
C LEU A 59 -14.29 -8.06 -3.59
N GLY A 60 -14.23 -7.93 -4.91
CA GLY A 60 -14.84 -6.83 -5.64
C GLY A 60 -14.15 -5.47 -5.45
N SER A 61 -12.94 -5.44 -4.89
CA SER A 61 -12.10 -4.24 -4.87
C SER A 61 -10.63 -4.58 -4.60
N LEU A 62 -9.73 -3.80 -5.21
CA LEU A 62 -8.29 -3.96 -5.06
C LEU A 62 -7.82 -3.87 -3.59
N PRO A 63 -8.26 -2.90 -2.75
CA PRO A 63 -7.85 -2.87 -1.34
C PRO A 63 -8.24 -4.14 -0.57
N ARG A 64 -9.43 -4.72 -0.87
CA ARG A 64 -9.87 -5.97 -0.23
C ARG A 64 -9.03 -7.15 -0.70
N ALA A 65 -8.70 -7.21 -2.00
CA ALA A 65 -7.78 -8.19 -2.56
C ALA A 65 -6.39 -8.12 -1.93
N LEU A 66 -5.82 -6.92 -1.79
CA LEU A 66 -4.52 -6.72 -1.15
C LEU A 66 -4.55 -7.13 0.32
N ASN A 67 -5.57 -6.74 1.07
CA ASN A 67 -5.72 -7.13 2.48
C ASN A 67 -5.82 -8.65 2.66
N ALA A 68 -6.57 -9.34 1.80
CA ALA A 68 -6.65 -10.80 1.82
C ALA A 68 -5.31 -11.45 1.46
N ALA A 69 -4.58 -10.89 0.49
CA ALA A 69 -3.26 -11.39 0.11
C ALA A 69 -2.25 -11.22 1.26
N VAL A 70 -2.17 -10.04 1.88
CA VAL A 70 -1.31 -9.76 3.04
C VAL A 70 -1.61 -10.74 4.18
N ALA A 71 -2.90 -10.98 4.50
CA ALA A 71 -3.30 -11.91 5.54
C ALA A 71 -2.89 -13.37 5.27
N ALA A 72 -2.68 -13.74 4.00
CA ALA A 72 -2.30 -15.09 3.59
C ALA A 72 -0.79 -15.35 3.61
N THR A 73 0.00 -14.34 3.99
CA THR A 73 1.47 -14.44 3.94
C THR A 73 2.08 -14.71 5.29
N ASP A 74 3.36 -15.05 5.27
CA ASP A 74 4.08 -15.29 6.50
C ASP A 74 4.13 -14.00 7.33
N PRO A 75 3.59 -13.99 8.57
CA PRO A 75 3.65 -12.82 9.45
C PRO A 75 5.08 -12.41 9.83
N PHE A 76 6.07 -13.28 9.55
CA PHE A 76 7.50 -13.04 9.75
C PHE A 76 8.24 -12.64 8.47
N SER A 77 7.57 -12.50 7.32
CA SER A 77 8.19 -11.99 6.10
C SER A 77 8.89 -10.63 6.39
N PRO A 78 10.20 -10.50 6.10
CA PRO A 78 10.97 -9.31 6.49
C PRO A 78 10.61 -8.09 5.64
N MET A 79 10.09 -8.32 4.44
CA MET A 79 9.74 -7.30 3.47
C MET A 79 8.50 -7.69 2.67
N TRP A 80 7.81 -6.68 2.13
CA TRP A 80 6.49 -6.79 1.52
C TRP A 80 6.36 -5.91 0.29
N SER A 81 5.74 -6.44 -0.76
CA SER A 81 5.37 -5.68 -1.96
C SER A 81 4.15 -6.30 -2.63
N TRP A 82 3.58 -5.61 -3.62
CA TRP A 82 2.59 -6.18 -4.52
C TRP A 82 2.84 -5.71 -5.96
N THR A 83 2.40 -6.50 -6.93
CA THR A 83 2.38 -6.15 -8.35
C THR A 83 1.04 -6.49 -8.98
N SER A 84 0.63 -5.67 -9.93
CA SER A 84 -0.53 -5.91 -10.78
C SER A 84 -0.27 -7.05 -11.78
N ALA A 85 -1.33 -7.77 -12.12
CA ALA A 85 -1.29 -8.91 -13.05
C ALA A 85 -1.11 -8.54 -14.53
N ASP A 86 -1.24 -7.25 -14.86
CA ASP A 86 -1.09 -6.65 -16.19
C ASP A 86 0.28 -6.00 -16.42
N ASN A 87 1.12 -5.93 -15.39
CA ASN A 87 2.45 -5.33 -15.43
C ASN A 87 3.54 -6.40 -15.47
N ASN A 88 4.72 -6.05 -15.99
CA ASN A 88 5.85 -6.98 -16.07
C ASN A 88 6.92 -6.58 -15.05
N ALA A 89 7.10 -7.40 -14.01
CA ALA A 89 8.30 -7.37 -13.17
C ALA A 89 9.35 -8.31 -13.78
N TYR A 90 10.58 -7.85 -13.95
CA TYR A 90 11.69 -8.68 -14.40
C TYR A 90 12.15 -9.59 -13.25
N ALA A 91 12.70 -10.75 -13.61
CA ALA A 91 13.24 -11.69 -12.65
C ALA A 91 14.35 -11.02 -11.83
N GLY A 92 14.36 -11.24 -10.52
CA GLY A 92 15.31 -10.66 -9.59
C GLY A 92 15.00 -9.21 -9.18
N LEU A 93 13.90 -8.60 -9.63
CA LEU A 93 13.52 -7.24 -9.25
C LEU A 93 13.36 -7.09 -7.72
N TYR A 94 12.51 -7.89 -7.09
CA TYR A 94 12.27 -7.79 -5.65
C TYR A 94 13.48 -8.18 -4.82
N PRO A 95 14.25 -9.24 -5.16
CA PRO A 95 15.52 -9.50 -4.51
C PRO A 95 16.52 -8.34 -4.62
N ALA A 96 16.58 -7.65 -5.77
CA ALA A 96 17.43 -6.48 -5.93
C ALA A 96 16.99 -5.30 -5.04
N LEU A 97 15.68 -5.04 -4.95
CA LEU A 97 15.12 -4.03 -4.03
C LEU A 97 15.44 -4.38 -2.57
N ALA A 98 15.31 -5.66 -2.18
CA ALA A 98 15.63 -6.11 -0.83
C ALA A 98 17.10 -5.90 -0.49
N ARG A 99 18.02 -6.28 -1.41
CA ARG A 99 19.46 -6.01 -1.26
C ARG A 99 19.75 -4.52 -1.15
N ALA A 100 19.08 -3.67 -1.93
CA ALA A 100 19.25 -2.23 -1.86
C ALA A 100 18.80 -1.66 -0.51
N MET A 101 17.71 -2.18 0.06
CA MET A 101 17.17 -1.84 1.39
C MET A 101 18.04 -2.34 2.56
N ASP A 102 18.85 -3.38 2.36
CA ASP A 102 19.70 -3.95 3.42
C ASP A 102 21.11 -3.35 3.48
N ARG A 103 21.47 -2.47 2.54
CA ARG A 103 22.70 -1.68 2.59
C ARG A 103 22.75 -0.85 3.88
N PRO A 104 23.92 -0.66 4.53
CA PRO A 104 24.01 0.02 5.82
C PRO A 104 23.28 1.37 5.93
N GLY A 105 23.29 2.19 4.87
CA GLY A 105 22.58 3.48 4.83
C GLY A 105 21.06 3.40 4.62
N ALA A 106 20.54 2.25 4.16
CA ALA A 106 19.14 2.05 3.81
C ALA A 106 18.35 1.22 4.85
N ARG A 107 19.03 0.67 5.87
CA ARG A 107 18.40 -0.21 6.87
C ARG A 107 17.30 0.47 7.69
N ALA A 108 17.41 1.79 7.88
CA ALA A 108 16.40 2.58 8.58
C ALA A 108 15.13 2.81 7.74
N LEU A 109 15.20 2.62 6.41
CA LEU A 109 14.07 2.84 5.52
C LEU A 109 12.93 1.87 5.84
N GLY A 110 11.73 2.43 5.99
CA GLY A 110 10.48 1.69 6.03
C GLY A 110 9.96 1.36 4.64
N LEU A 111 10.24 2.23 3.66
CA LEU A 111 9.79 2.09 2.28
C LEU A 111 10.93 2.46 1.32
N GLY A 112 11.25 1.54 0.42
CA GLY A 112 12.08 1.82 -0.74
C GLY A 112 11.25 1.77 -2.00
N TYR A 113 11.51 2.66 -2.96
CA TYR A 113 10.80 2.68 -4.23
C TYR A 113 11.73 2.94 -5.40
N ALA A 114 11.29 2.65 -6.62
CA ALA A 114 12.14 2.78 -7.80
C ALA A 114 11.38 3.22 -9.04
N ASN A 115 12.16 3.65 -10.03
CA ASN A 115 11.65 4.05 -11.33
C ASN A 115 11.21 2.85 -12.16
N PHE A 116 10.32 3.10 -13.11
CA PHE A 116 9.72 2.09 -13.98
C PHE A 116 9.58 2.62 -15.41
N ARG A 117 9.26 1.71 -16.33
CA ARG A 117 8.97 2.03 -17.72
C ARG A 117 7.47 1.92 -17.99
N ALA A 118 6.91 2.84 -18.76
CA ALA A 118 5.57 2.68 -19.31
C ALA A 118 5.60 1.87 -20.61
N ILE A 119 4.68 0.92 -20.74
CA ILE A 119 4.44 0.14 -21.96
C ILE A 119 2.96 0.24 -22.36
N ASP A 120 2.66 0.07 -23.64
CA ASP A 120 1.30 0.02 -24.17
C ASP A 120 0.66 -1.38 -23.99
N ASP A 121 -0.60 -1.54 -24.40
CA ASP A 121 -1.32 -2.83 -24.31
C ASP A 121 -0.54 -4.00 -24.93
N ALA A 122 0.23 -3.74 -26.00
CA ALA A 122 1.04 -4.73 -26.72
C ALA A 122 2.46 -4.92 -26.14
N GLY A 123 2.80 -4.24 -25.05
CA GLY A 123 4.09 -4.34 -24.38
C GLY A 123 5.19 -3.48 -25.01
N ARG A 124 4.85 -2.57 -25.92
CA ARG A 124 5.82 -1.67 -26.56
C ARG A 124 6.03 -0.44 -25.67
N PRO A 125 7.25 0.13 -25.65
CA PRO A 125 7.53 1.38 -24.95
C PRO A 125 6.49 2.48 -25.22
N HIS A 126 5.97 3.11 -24.15
CA HIS A 126 4.96 4.17 -24.25
C HIS A 126 5.43 5.47 -23.55
N SER A 127 5.77 6.47 -24.35
CA SER A 127 6.39 7.73 -23.90
C SER A 127 5.47 8.95 -23.90
N SER A 128 4.16 8.75 -24.03
CA SER A 128 3.18 9.84 -24.23
C SER A 128 1.91 9.70 -23.39
N VAL A 129 2.00 9.01 -22.27
CA VAL A 129 0.90 8.84 -21.32
C VAL A 129 0.57 10.20 -20.69
N ARG A 130 -0.68 10.64 -20.82
CA ARG A 130 -1.12 12.00 -20.47
C ARG A 130 -0.81 12.40 -19.02
N TRP A 131 -1.03 11.50 -18.07
CA TRP A 131 -0.83 11.78 -16.63
C TRP A 131 0.63 11.69 -16.17
N TRP A 132 1.55 11.29 -17.05
CA TRP A 132 2.99 11.25 -16.79
C TRP A 132 3.79 12.23 -17.64
N GLN A 133 3.12 13.15 -18.33
CA GLN A 133 3.80 14.25 -19.02
C GLN A 133 4.70 15.00 -18.03
N GLY A 134 5.96 15.23 -18.44
CA GLY A 134 6.99 15.85 -17.61
C GLY A 134 7.69 14.91 -16.61
N ARG A 135 7.31 13.63 -16.53
CA ARG A 135 7.97 12.62 -15.67
C ARG A 135 8.88 11.65 -16.42
N TYR A 136 8.86 11.70 -17.74
CA TYR A 136 9.76 10.89 -18.57
C TYR A 136 11.20 11.40 -18.44
N LEU A 137 12.16 10.48 -18.41
CA LEU A 137 13.59 10.80 -18.31
C LEU A 137 14.06 11.78 -19.40
N SER A 138 13.52 11.64 -20.61
CA SER A 138 13.75 12.56 -21.72
C SER A 138 12.60 12.50 -22.73
N PRO A 139 12.46 13.49 -23.64
CA PRO A 139 11.44 13.45 -24.68
C PRO A 139 11.55 12.17 -25.53
N GLY A 140 10.44 11.41 -25.61
CA GLY A 140 10.38 10.14 -26.33
C GLY A 140 10.85 8.92 -25.52
N ASP A 141 11.39 9.10 -24.31
CA ASP A 141 11.70 8.01 -23.40
C ASP A 141 10.42 7.47 -22.76
N SER A 142 10.33 6.15 -22.60
CA SER A 142 9.24 5.47 -21.91
C SER A 142 9.52 5.26 -20.43
N ARG A 143 10.78 5.48 -20.01
CA ARG A 143 11.22 5.40 -18.62
C ARG A 143 10.78 6.65 -17.88
N LEU A 144 10.17 6.44 -16.72
CA LEU A 144 9.77 7.50 -15.83
C LEU A 144 10.84 7.66 -14.77
N ALA A 145 11.33 8.88 -14.61
CA ALA A 145 12.05 9.25 -13.40
C ALA A 145 11.10 10.04 -12.54
N TYR A 146 10.79 9.52 -11.35
CA TYR A 146 10.16 10.31 -10.31
C TYR A 146 11.29 11.12 -9.66
N PRO A 147 11.42 12.43 -9.95
CA PRO A 147 12.63 13.17 -9.58
C PRO A 147 12.64 13.59 -8.11
N LEU A 148 11.93 12.89 -7.22
CA LEU A 148 11.36 13.53 -6.06
C LEU A 148 11.44 12.65 -4.83
N SER A 149 12.12 13.20 -3.83
CA SER A 149 12.12 12.69 -2.46
C SER A 149 10.70 12.69 -1.90
N VAL A 150 10.49 11.86 -0.90
CA VAL A 150 9.30 11.87 -0.04
C VAL A 150 8.92 13.27 0.45
N ARG A 151 9.91 14.14 0.70
CA ARG A 151 9.66 15.54 1.08
C ARG A 151 8.86 16.30 0.03
N GLU A 152 9.13 16.06 -1.25
CA GLU A 152 8.37 16.67 -2.33
C GLU A 152 6.97 16.05 -2.43
N MET A 153 6.85 14.72 -2.25
CA MET A 153 5.56 14.04 -2.19
C MET A 153 4.64 14.69 -1.15
N MET A 154 5.21 14.99 0.02
CA MET A 154 4.53 15.71 1.10
C MET A 154 4.20 17.17 0.76
N ARG A 155 5.03 17.83 -0.06
CA ARG A 155 4.85 19.23 -0.47
C ARG A 155 3.80 19.40 -1.56
N THR A 156 3.77 18.51 -2.54
CA THR A 156 2.90 18.61 -3.73
C THR A 156 1.62 17.79 -3.59
N GLY A 157 1.63 16.81 -2.68
CA GLY A 157 0.58 15.80 -2.57
C GLY A 157 0.49 14.90 -3.81
N GLU A 158 1.56 14.80 -4.61
CA GLU A 158 1.57 13.89 -5.74
C GLU A 158 1.86 12.46 -5.29
N ASN A 159 1.33 11.45 -6.00
CA ASN A 159 1.68 10.05 -5.75
C ASN A 159 3.00 9.73 -6.49
N LEU A 160 4.11 9.68 -5.75
CA LEU A 160 5.46 9.65 -6.33
C LEU A 160 6.23 8.34 -6.13
N VAL A 161 5.67 7.38 -5.40
CA VAL A 161 6.28 6.07 -5.09
C VAL A 161 6.14 5.11 -6.28
N GLY A 162 5.06 5.23 -7.05
CA GLY A 162 4.81 4.39 -8.23
C GLY A 162 4.54 2.91 -7.89
N PRO A 163 4.59 2.02 -8.88
CA PRO A 163 4.27 0.59 -8.77
C PRO A 163 5.46 -0.27 -8.30
N VAL A 164 6.66 0.30 -8.18
CA VAL A 164 7.87 -0.42 -7.79
C VAL A 164 8.27 0.02 -6.40
N PHE A 165 7.94 -0.80 -5.42
CA PHE A 165 8.22 -0.48 -4.03
C PHE A 165 8.47 -1.73 -3.20
N LEU A 166 9.06 -1.55 -2.02
CA LEU A 166 9.27 -2.58 -1.03
C LEU A 166 9.12 -1.98 0.37
N LEU A 167 8.21 -2.55 1.16
CA LEU A 167 7.98 -2.20 2.56
C LEU A 167 8.82 -3.11 3.44
N ARG A 168 9.49 -2.56 4.45
CA ARG A 168 10.02 -3.38 5.55
C ARG A 168 8.87 -3.84 6.45
N ALA A 169 9.01 -4.99 7.10
CA ALA A 169 7.97 -5.56 7.98
C ALA A 169 7.44 -4.55 9.02
N GLN A 170 8.31 -3.72 9.60
CA GLN A 170 7.92 -2.65 10.53
C GLN A 170 7.00 -1.59 9.89
N ALA A 171 7.23 -1.23 8.62
CA ALA A 171 6.38 -0.31 7.88
C ALA A 171 5.05 -0.97 7.51
N ALA A 172 5.10 -2.22 7.06
CA ALA A 172 3.90 -3.01 6.78
C ALA A 172 2.99 -3.11 8.01
N ARG A 173 3.55 -3.34 9.22
CA ARG A 173 2.79 -3.37 10.47
C ARG A 173 2.15 -2.03 10.84
N ALA A 174 2.79 -0.91 10.50
CA ALA A 174 2.28 0.43 10.77
C ALA A 174 1.21 0.90 9.76
N ALA A 175 1.29 0.41 8.52
CA ALA A 175 0.52 0.94 7.39
C ALA A 175 -0.42 -0.07 6.72
N LEU A 176 -0.52 -1.29 7.23
CA LEU A 176 -1.52 -2.28 6.78
C LEU A 176 -2.53 -2.52 7.91
N PRO A 177 -3.82 -2.78 7.58
CA PRO A 177 -4.37 -3.02 6.24
C PRO A 177 -4.49 -1.75 5.36
N TYR A 178 -4.74 -1.95 4.06
CA TYR A 178 -5.22 -0.93 3.15
C TYR A 178 -6.63 -0.48 3.56
N ASP A 179 -6.90 0.83 3.50
CA ASP A 179 -8.24 1.35 3.72
C ASP A 179 -9.13 1.06 2.50
N THR A 180 -10.22 0.33 2.74
CA THR A 180 -11.19 -0.05 1.70
C THR A 180 -12.10 1.10 1.27
N GLY A 181 -12.17 2.19 2.03
CA GLY A 181 -12.98 3.38 1.74
C GLY A 181 -12.37 4.31 0.66
N VAL A 182 -11.08 4.15 0.37
CA VAL A 182 -10.30 5.04 -0.51
C VAL A 182 -9.84 4.37 -1.82
N GLN A 183 -10.64 3.45 -2.37
CA GLN A 183 -10.34 2.81 -3.66
C GLN A 183 -10.00 3.82 -4.76
N GLY A 184 -8.96 3.52 -5.53
CA GLY A 184 -8.32 4.38 -6.53
C GLY A 184 -7.14 5.19 -6.00
N ILE A 185 -6.97 5.31 -4.68
CA ILE A 185 -5.84 6.00 -4.02
C ILE A 185 -5.32 5.24 -2.79
N GLU A 186 -5.62 3.95 -2.68
CA GLU A 186 -5.28 3.08 -1.56
C GLU A 186 -3.78 2.97 -1.31
N ASP A 187 -2.97 2.91 -2.37
CA ASP A 187 -1.52 2.92 -2.23
C ASP A 187 -1.04 4.27 -1.71
N TYR A 188 -1.65 5.36 -2.19
CA TYR A 188 -1.28 6.71 -1.76
C TYR A 188 -1.56 6.93 -0.28
N ASP A 189 -2.73 6.50 0.21
CA ASP A 189 -3.02 6.46 1.65
C ASP A 189 -1.96 5.65 2.43
N MET A 190 -1.63 4.45 1.94
CA MET A 190 -0.64 3.59 2.59
C MET A 190 0.76 4.24 2.61
N TRP A 191 1.21 4.85 1.52
CA TRP A 191 2.47 5.61 1.46
C TRP A 191 2.52 6.70 2.51
N LEU A 192 1.45 7.48 2.61
CA LEU A 192 1.34 8.56 3.58
C LEU A 192 1.42 8.02 5.02
N ARG A 193 0.80 6.86 5.32
CA ARG A 193 0.90 6.21 6.64
C ARG A 193 2.33 5.73 6.93
N VAL A 194 3.01 5.11 5.97
CA VAL A 194 4.40 4.69 6.14
C VAL A 194 5.32 5.88 6.38
N ILE A 195 5.23 6.90 5.53
CA ILE A 195 6.10 8.09 5.56
C ILE A 195 5.90 8.93 6.83
N GLY A 196 4.70 8.89 7.42
CA GLY A 196 4.44 9.48 8.73
C GLY A 196 5.17 8.78 9.89
N ALA A 197 5.57 7.52 9.72
CA ALA A 197 6.17 6.69 10.76
C ALA A 197 7.66 6.38 10.52
N LEU A 198 8.07 6.19 9.27
CA LEU A 198 9.39 5.69 8.89
C LEU A 198 9.92 6.41 7.64
N PRO A 199 11.24 6.56 7.51
CA PRO A 199 11.82 7.19 6.33
C PRO A 199 11.60 6.34 5.09
N ALA A 200 11.54 7.01 3.94
CA ALA A 200 11.39 6.37 2.65
C ALA A 200 12.27 7.05 1.59
N GLU A 201 12.77 6.26 0.64
CA GLU A 201 13.76 6.73 -0.33
C GLU A 201 13.62 6.04 -1.68
N LEU A 202 13.97 6.79 -2.73
CA LEU A 202 14.19 6.25 -4.06
C LEU A 202 15.48 5.41 -4.06
N LEU A 203 15.37 4.13 -4.40
CA LEU A 203 16.47 3.17 -4.45
C LEU A 203 17.18 3.14 -5.80
N ASP A 204 16.89 4.11 -6.68
CA ASP A 204 17.41 4.14 -8.04
C ASP A 204 18.85 4.68 -8.12
N ASP A 205 19.72 3.97 -8.85
CA ASP A 205 21.11 4.36 -9.16
C ASP A 205 21.27 4.96 -10.58
N GLY A 206 20.17 5.31 -11.24
CA GLY A 206 20.15 5.90 -12.58
C GLY A 206 19.63 4.94 -13.67
N GLY A 207 19.04 3.82 -13.28
CA GLY A 207 18.50 2.78 -14.16
C GLY A 207 17.12 2.32 -13.71
N VAL A 208 16.16 2.24 -14.65
CA VAL A 208 14.85 1.66 -14.36
C VAL A 208 15.01 0.26 -13.75
N PHE A 209 14.50 0.09 -12.53
CA PHE A 209 14.46 -1.18 -11.83
C PHE A 209 13.42 -2.07 -12.49
N GLY A 210 13.83 -2.79 -13.52
CA GLY A 210 13.20 -3.99 -14.08
C GLY A 210 11.67 -4.10 -14.06
N TYR A 211 10.92 -3.00 -14.21
CA TYR A 211 9.47 -3.01 -14.11
C TYR A 211 8.85 -2.23 -15.25
N GLU A 212 7.85 -2.83 -15.87
CA GLU A 212 7.10 -2.25 -16.96
C GLU A 212 5.62 -2.15 -16.56
N TYR A 213 5.15 -0.91 -16.43
CA TYR A 213 3.76 -0.59 -16.18
C TYR A 213 2.99 -0.53 -17.49
N ARG A 214 1.93 -1.32 -17.61
CA ARG A 214 1.11 -1.39 -18.80
C ARG A 214 -0.06 -0.42 -18.75
N VAL A 215 -0.22 0.34 -19.83
CA VAL A 215 -1.35 1.26 -20.01
C VAL A 215 -2.27 0.71 -21.10
N HIS A 216 -3.50 0.37 -20.71
CA HIS A 216 -4.54 -0.11 -21.61
C HIS A 216 -5.94 0.31 -21.14
N ALA A 217 -6.94 0.13 -22.00
CA ALA A 217 -8.32 0.57 -21.74
C ALA A 217 -9.00 -0.10 -20.53
N SER A 218 -8.40 -1.17 -19.99
CA SER A 218 -8.93 -1.92 -18.84
C SER A 218 -8.09 -1.75 -17.58
N THR A 219 -7.07 -0.87 -17.60
CA THR A 219 -6.30 -0.54 -16.39
C THR A 219 -7.26 -0.01 -15.31
N LEU A 220 -7.04 -0.36 -14.04
CA LEU A 220 -7.91 0.05 -12.94
C LEU A 220 -8.17 1.56 -12.93
N THR A 221 -7.16 2.38 -13.16
CA THR A 221 -7.27 3.84 -13.24
C THR A 221 -8.27 4.31 -14.31
N GLU A 222 -8.42 3.57 -15.41
CA GLU A 222 -9.37 3.87 -16.48
C GLU A 222 -10.78 3.37 -16.18
N SER A 223 -10.94 2.33 -15.35
CA SER A 223 -12.26 1.76 -15.00
C SER A 223 -12.94 2.41 -13.80
N LEU A 224 -12.20 3.19 -12.99
CA LEU A 224 -12.73 3.89 -11.84
C LEU A 224 -13.45 5.21 -12.19
N ASP A 225 -14.39 5.60 -11.34
CA ASP A 225 -15.01 6.93 -11.36
C ASP A 225 -13.95 8.00 -11.03
N LYS A 226 -13.39 8.62 -12.09
CA LYS A 226 -12.32 9.62 -11.97
C LYS A 226 -12.73 10.79 -11.08
N PRO A 227 -13.91 11.43 -11.24
CA PRO A 227 -14.40 12.44 -10.29
C PRO A 227 -14.35 12.00 -8.82
N LEU A 228 -14.82 10.79 -8.52
CA LEU A 228 -14.78 10.26 -7.15
C LEU A 228 -13.35 10.06 -6.64
N VAL A 229 -12.46 9.51 -7.47
CA VAL A 229 -11.03 9.35 -7.15
C VAL A 229 -10.37 10.72 -6.87
N TYR A 230 -10.65 11.72 -7.71
CA TYR A 230 -10.16 13.08 -7.49
C TYR A 230 -10.72 13.72 -6.21
N ALA A 231 -12.01 13.55 -5.92
CA ALA A 231 -12.62 14.05 -4.69
C ALA A 231 -11.98 13.43 -3.44
N ARG A 232 -11.75 12.11 -3.46
CA ARG A 232 -11.04 11.40 -2.37
C ARG A 232 -9.60 11.91 -2.21
N LEU A 233 -8.88 12.13 -3.32
CA LEU A 233 -7.53 12.67 -3.28
C LEU A 233 -7.49 14.08 -2.68
N LEU A 234 -8.42 14.95 -3.08
CA LEU A 234 -8.54 16.30 -2.53
C LEU A 234 -8.87 16.28 -1.04
N ALA A 235 -9.81 15.43 -0.61
CA ALA A 235 -10.13 15.25 0.80
C ALA A 235 -8.89 14.81 1.58
N MET A 236 -8.17 13.79 1.11
CA MET A 236 -6.96 13.30 1.77
C MET A 236 -5.90 14.39 1.91
N LYS A 237 -5.66 15.17 0.85
CA LYS A 237 -4.74 16.33 0.89
C LYS A 237 -5.15 17.38 1.91
N ALA A 238 -6.45 17.66 2.03
CA ALA A 238 -6.96 18.64 2.99
C ALA A 238 -6.75 18.20 4.45
N PHE A 239 -6.87 16.90 4.73
CA PHE A 239 -6.68 16.34 6.07
C PHE A 239 -5.24 15.98 6.42
N GLU A 240 -4.32 15.98 5.44
CA GLU A 240 -2.94 15.56 5.65
C GLU A 240 -2.20 16.31 6.76
N PRO A 241 -2.31 17.64 6.92
CA PRO A 241 -1.67 18.34 8.03
C PRO A 241 -2.16 17.88 9.41
N MET A 242 -3.46 17.58 9.52
CA MET A 242 -4.06 17.06 10.77
C MET A 242 -3.60 15.63 11.03
N ARG A 243 -3.54 14.80 9.99
CA ARG A 243 -3.04 13.42 10.07
C ARG A 243 -1.58 13.38 10.49
N GLN A 244 -0.74 14.28 9.94
CA GLN A 244 0.66 14.43 10.31
C GLN A 244 0.83 14.89 11.76
N ALA A 245 0.00 15.83 12.22
CA ALA A 245 0.02 16.27 13.61
C ALA A 245 -0.39 15.14 14.57
N ALA A 246 -1.46 14.41 14.25
CA ALA A 246 -1.93 13.26 15.02
C ALA A 246 -0.90 12.13 15.06
N MET A 247 -0.24 11.82 13.94
CA MET A 247 0.82 10.80 13.87
C MET A 247 2.02 11.17 14.75
N LYS A 248 2.48 12.43 14.69
CA LYS A 248 3.55 12.95 15.57
C LYS A 248 3.16 12.90 17.04
N GLN A 249 1.88 13.10 17.37
CA GLN A 249 1.37 13.04 18.74
C GLN A 249 1.22 11.59 19.22
N ALA A 250 0.75 10.66 18.38
CA ALA A 250 0.68 9.23 18.69
C ALA A 250 2.07 8.63 18.94
N CYS A 251 3.08 8.99 18.12
CA CYS A 251 4.48 8.60 18.36
C CYS A 251 5.08 9.22 19.63
N ARG A 252 4.54 10.32 20.15
CA ARG A 252 4.95 10.91 21.45
C ARG A 252 4.33 10.19 22.65
N VAL A 253 3.16 9.58 22.48
CA VAL A 253 2.44 8.90 23.57
C VAL A 253 3.02 7.51 23.89
N ASP A 254 3.81 6.91 22.98
CA ASP A 254 4.48 5.61 23.20
C ASP A 254 5.97 5.72 23.57
N ALA A 255 6.47 6.94 23.85
CA ALA A 255 7.86 7.16 24.25
C ALA A 255 8.11 7.01 25.77
N SER A 256 7.06 6.79 26.57
CA SER A 256 7.17 6.67 28.04
C SER A 256 7.25 5.23 28.55
N ASP A 257 6.87 4.23 27.74
CA ASP A 257 7.10 2.82 28.07
C ASP A 257 8.44 2.35 27.51
N ALA A 258 9.51 2.67 28.26
CA ALA A 258 10.89 2.28 27.97
C ALA A 258 11.08 0.75 27.78
N ALA A 259 10.12 -0.07 28.22
CA ALA A 259 10.11 -1.52 28.01
C ALA A 259 9.77 -1.93 26.56
N THR A 260 9.00 -1.12 25.82
CA THR A 260 8.56 -1.44 24.45
C THR A 260 9.62 -1.09 23.41
N LEU A 261 10.35 0.01 23.61
CA LEU A 261 11.44 0.45 22.72
C LEU A 261 12.66 -0.50 22.76
N ALA A 262 12.92 -1.16 23.89
CA ALA A 262 14.00 -2.15 24.02
C ALA A 262 13.75 -3.43 23.19
N LEU A 263 12.50 -3.75 22.86
CA LEU A 263 12.14 -4.95 22.08
C LEU A 263 12.25 -4.76 20.56
N VAL A 264 12.36 -3.52 20.06
CA VAL A 264 12.39 -3.22 18.61
C VAL A 264 13.77 -2.74 18.14
N GLY A 265 14.77 -2.64 19.04
CA GLY A 265 16.16 -2.37 18.66
C GLY A 265 16.41 -1.03 17.95
N VAL A 266 15.45 -0.09 18.02
CA VAL A 266 15.63 1.25 17.44
C VAL A 266 16.27 2.13 18.51
N ALA A 267 17.56 2.43 18.33
CA ALA A 267 18.22 3.44 19.15
C ALA A 267 17.53 4.79 18.95
N PRO A 268 17.20 5.54 20.03
CA PRO A 268 16.58 6.84 19.90
C PRO A 268 17.55 7.79 19.18
N MET A 269 17.11 8.34 18.04
CA MET A 269 17.75 9.48 17.40
C MET A 269 17.64 10.68 18.35
N VAL A 270 18.72 11.00 19.04
CA VAL A 270 18.84 12.22 19.84
C VAL A 270 18.89 13.41 18.90
N VAL A 271 17.79 14.16 18.83
CA VAL A 271 17.79 15.49 18.20
C VAL A 271 18.16 16.51 19.30
N PRO A 272 19.24 17.29 19.15
CA PRO A 272 19.59 18.30 20.15
C PRO A 272 18.53 19.41 20.15
N ALA A 273 18.06 19.77 21.34
CA ALA A 273 17.07 20.83 21.53
C ALA A 273 17.62 22.20 21.06
N PRO A 274 16.82 23.03 20.38
CA PRO A 274 17.25 24.37 20.03
C PRO A 274 17.17 25.30 21.25
N GLY A 275 18.29 25.94 21.57
CA GLY A 275 18.33 27.29 22.15
C GLY A 275 18.05 27.40 23.65
N ALA A 276 19.11 27.34 24.45
CA ALA A 276 19.15 28.07 25.73
C ALA A 276 19.23 29.58 25.42
N GLY A 277 18.20 30.33 25.81
CA GLY A 277 18.13 31.78 25.77
C GLY A 277 17.44 32.30 27.04
N ASP A 278 18.06 33.30 27.65
CA ASP A 278 17.92 33.88 29.01
C ASP A 278 16.49 34.21 29.53
N PRO A 279 16.28 34.28 30.87
CA PRO A 279 15.00 34.56 31.50
C PRO A 279 14.83 36.06 31.82
N ALA A 280 13.92 36.74 31.12
CA ALA A 280 13.41 38.05 31.58
C ALA A 280 12.04 38.39 30.97
N ALA A 281 10.96 38.08 31.69
CA ALA A 281 9.72 38.89 31.75
C ALA A 281 8.74 38.26 32.76
N GLY A 282 8.29 39.07 33.72
CA GLY A 282 7.36 38.71 34.79
C GLY A 282 5.88 38.64 34.37
N PRO A 283 4.96 38.43 35.35
CA PRO A 283 3.60 37.96 35.07
C PRO A 283 2.56 39.09 35.07
N THR A 284 1.60 39.03 34.14
CA THR A 284 0.27 39.69 34.15
C THR A 284 -0.59 39.01 33.05
N ALA A 285 -1.91 38.89 33.08
CA ALA A 285 -2.99 38.98 34.06
C ALA A 285 -4.19 38.25 33.42
N ALA A 286 -5.14 37.76 34.23
CA ALA A 286 -6.33 37.03 33.76
C ALA A 286 -7.44 37.95 33.20
N ALA A 287 -8.24 37.36 32.30
CA ALA A 287 -9.71 37.48 32.14
C ALA A 287 -10.21 37.96 30.76
N GLY A 288 -11.02 37.10 30.15
CA GLY A 288 -11.87 37.37 28.99
C GLY A 288 -12.38 36.04 28.41
N ALA A 289 -13.57 35.60 28.82
CA ALA A 289 -14.24 34.42 28.27
C ALA A 289 -14.71 34.71 26.83
N GLY A 290 -13.78 34.62 25.89
CA GLY A 290 -14.06 34.50 24.46
C GLY A 290 -14.03 33.03 24.07
N ARG A 291 -14.91 32.64 23.13
CA ARG A 291 -14.85 31.32 22.48
C ARG A 291 -13.43 31.06 22.00
N THR A 292 -12.93 29.86 22.27
CA THR A 292 -11.57 29.49 21.91
C THR A 292 -11.52 29.13 20.43
N GLU A 293 -10.36 29.30 19.79
CA GLU A 293 -10.11 28.80 18.41
C GLU A 293 -10.48 27.31 18.27
N ASP A 294 -10.36 26.53 19.34
CA ASP A 294 -10.75 25.12 19.36
C ASP A 294 -12.27 24.91 19.27
N ASP A 295 -13.08 25.82 19.83
CA ASP A 295 -14.55 25.76 19.74
C ASP A 295 -15.02 26.06 18.30
N GLU A 296 -14.45 27.09 17.67
CA GLU A 296 -14.76 27.46 16.28
C GLU A 296 -14.27 26.40 15.28
N ARG A 297 -13.14 25.74 15.59
CA ARG A 297 -12.59 24.64 14.78
C ARG A 297 -13.44 23.37 14.90
N THR A 298 -14.00 23.10 16.08
CA THR A 298 -14.89 21.95 16.31
C THR A 298 -16.21 22.12 15.57
N ASP A 299 -16.76 23.33 15.54
CA ASP A 299 -17.98 23.66 14.79
C ASP A 299 -17.76 23.62 13.27
N ALA A 300 -16.61 24.11 12.79
CA ALA A 300 -16.23 23.99 11.38
C ALA A 300 -16.04 22.52 10.93
N LEU A 301 -15.50 21.68 11.82
CA LEU A 301 -15.37 20.23 11.63
C LEU A 301 -16.73 19.53 11.57
N ALA A 302 -17.68 19.93 12.42
CA ALA A 302 -19.04 19.38 12.44
C ALA A 302 -19.83 19.79 11.17
N ALA A 303 -19.73 21.06 10.77
CA ALA A 303 -20.40 21.58 9.58
C ALA A 303 -19.87 20.93 8.28
N THR A 304 -18.56 20.69 8.19
CA THR A 304 -17.92 20.04 7.03
C THR A 304 -18.26 18.55 6.94
N ARG A 305 -18.34 17.86 8.08
CA ARG A 305 -18.78 16.44 8.13
C ARG A 305 -20.23 16.27 7.66
N SER A 306 -21.11 17.19 8.06
CA SER A 306 -22.52 17.16 7.66
C SER A 306 -22.73 17.51 6.18
N SER A 307 -21.91 18.39 5.60
CA SER A 307 -22.04 18.77 4.18
C SER A 307 -21.48 17.73 3.21
N LEU A 308 -20.56 16.87 3.67
CA LEU A 308 -19.99 15.76 2.90
C LEU A 308 -20.75 14.42 3.07
N GLY A 309 -21.83 14.39 3.86
CA GLY A 309 -22.59 13.16 4.14
C GLY A 309 -21.79 12.12 4.94
N LEU A 310 -20.71 12.53 5.59
CA LEU A 310 -19.83 11.67 6.39
C LEU A 310 -20.36 11.63 7.82
N GLY A 311 -21.40 10.85 8.05
CA GLY A 311 -21.90 10.56 9.40
C GLY A 311 -20.83 9.89 10.27
N SER A 312 -20.97 10.01 11.60
CA SER A 312 -20.10 9.35 12.60
C SER A 312 -19.99 7.83 12.41
N ASP A 313 -20.97 7.23 11.73
CA ASP A 313 -21.05 5.80 11.48
C ASP A 313 -20.31 5.36 10.19
N ALA A 314 -19.79 6.30 9.40
CA ALA A 314 -19.05 6.01 8.16
C ALA A 314 -17.60 5.54 8.41
N TRP A 315 -17.07 5.76 9.62
CA TRP A 315 -15.72 5.32 10.04
C TRP A 315 -15.72 4.01 10.83
N ALA A 316 -16.88 3.57 11.33
CA ALA A 316 -17.04 2.23 11.86
C ALA A 316 -17.10 1.27 10.65
N GLY A 317 -15.94 0.75 10.24
CA GLY A 317 -15.85 -0.32 9.26
C GLY A 317 -16.87 -1.39 9.60
N SER A 318 -17.90 -1.54 8.75
CA SER A 318 -18.92 -2.56 8.95
C SER A 318 -18.22 -3.92 9.10
N PRO A 319 -18.50 -4.71 10.15
CA PRO A 319 -17.94 -6.04 10.27
C PRO A 319 -18.59 -6.92 9.20
N VAL A 320 -17.93 -7.07 8.05
CA VAL A 320 -18.44 -7.88 6.94
C VAL A 320 -18.25 -9.36 7.28
N GLY A 321 -19.34 -10.13 7.13
CA GLY A 321 -19.50 -11.52 7.55
C GLY A 321 -18.54 -12.54 6.90
N PRO A 322 -18.57 -13.80 7.37
CA PRO A 322 -17.56 -14.80 7.07
C PRO A 322 -17.70 -15.37 5.65
N ALA A 323 -16.53 -15.56 5.03
CA ALA A 323 -16.24 -16.14 3.71
C ALA A 323 -16.24 -15.17 2.52
N GLN A 324 -15.05 -14.82 1.98
CA GLN A 324 -14.95 -14.39 0.57
C GLN A 324 -13.65 -14.82 -0.15
N VAL A 325 -12.72 -15.56 0.49
CA VAL A 325 -11.50 -16.05 -0.16
C VAL A 325 -11.18 -17.46 0.32
N GLN A 326 -10.82 -18.33 -0.60
CA GLN A 326 -10.41 -19.71 -0.36
C GLN A 326 -8.93 -19.87 -0.77
N LEU A 327 -8.11 -20.43 0.12
CA LEU A 327 -6.81 -20.99 -0.25
C LEU A 327 -7.05 -22.29 -1.01
N LEU A 328 -6.50 -22.40 -2.21
CA LEU A 328 -6.78 -23.54 -3.09
C LEU A 328 -5.80 -24.69 -2.86
N GLY A 329 -6.34 -25.91 -2.84
CA GLY A 329 -5.61 -27.17 -2.95
C GLY A 329 -5.76 -27.81 -4.34
N PRO A 330 -4.93 -28.80 -4.71
CA PRO A 330 -5.00 -29.49 -6.01
C PRO A 330 -6.41 -29.99 -6.40
N GLU A 331 -7.19 -30.38 -5.40
CA GLU A 331 -8.57 -30.86 -5.52
C GLU A 331 -9.57 -29.78 -5.98
N ASP A 332 -9.30 -28.51 -5.69
CA ASP A 332 -10.22 -27.40 -6.00
C ASP A 332 -10.26 -27.06 -7.50
N LEU A 333 -9.29 -27.53 -8.28
CA LEU A 333 -9.15 -27.25 -9.72
C LEU A 333 -9.30 -28.49 -10.63
N ALA A 334 -9.74 -29.64 -10.08
CA ALA A 334 -9.91 -30.88 -10.83
C ALA A 334 -11.01 -30.77 -11.93
N PRO A 335 -10.81 -31.35 -13.12
CA PRO A 335 -11.85 -31.36 -14.16
C PRO A 335 -13.01 -32.27 -13.72
N GLY A 336 -14.18 -31.68 -13.42
CA GLY A 336 -15.42 -32.42 -13.11
C GLY A 336 -16.06 -32.14 -11.74
N GLY A 337 -15.49 -31.26 -10.92
CA GLY A 337 -16.08 -30.88 -9.63
C GLY A 337 -17.34 -30.02 -9.82
N THR A 338 -18.53 -30.63 -9.70
CA THR A 338 -19.73 -29.89 -9.33
C THR A 338 -19.51 -29.29 -7.94
N ALA A 339 -19.91 -28.02 -7.74
CA ALA A 339 -19.85 -27.36 -6.45
C ALA A 339 -20.64 -28.17 -5.42
N ARG A 340 -19.97 -29.05 -4.67
CA ARG A 340 -20.57 -29.71 -3.52
C ARG A 340 -20.64 -28.70 -2.40
N GLY A 341 -21.85 -28.18 -2.18
CA GLY A 341 -22.20 -27.57 -0.91
C GLY A 341 -22.08 -28.59 0.22
N GLY A 342 -21.56 -28.13 1.36
CA GLY A 342 -21.71 -28.81 2.65
C GLY A 342 -20.43 -29.40 3.24
N GLY A 343 -19.96 -28.77 4.33
CA GLY A 343 -19.54 -29.52 5.53
C GLY A 343 -18.16 -30.16 5.52
N ALA A 344 -17.10 -29.37 5.45
CA ALA A 344 -15.83 -29.70 6.08
C ALA A 344 -15.21 -28.40 6.58
N ALA A 345 -14.63 -28.40 7.79
CA ALA A 345 -13.94 -27.25 8.34
C ALA A 345 -12.79 -26.85 7.41
N ARG A 346 -13.06 -25.91 6.51
CA ARG A 346 -12.07 -25.31 5.61
C ARG A 346 -11.43 -24.15 6.35
N ASP A 347 -10.10 -24.06 6.28
CA ASP A 347 -9.32 -22.98 6.86
C ASP A 347 -9.67 -21.65 6.17
N THR A 348 -10.74 -21.01 6.65
CA THR A 348 -10.98 -19.60 6.39
C THR A 348 -9.84 -18.82 7.03
N VAL A 349 -8.99 -18.18 6.22
CA VAL A 349 -7.99 -17.23 6.70
C VAL A 349 -8.74 -16.11 7.41
N ARG A 350 -8.74 -16.13 8.74
CA ARG A 350 -9.27 -15.05 9.57
C ARG A 350 -8.15 -14.03 9.75
N PRO A 351 -8.40 -12.71 9.57
CA PRO A 351 -7.44 -11.70 10.00
C PRO A 351 -7.12 -11.94 11.48
N SER A 352 -5.84 -12.00 11.83
CA SER A 352 -5.46 -12.26 13.22
C SER A 352 -6.03 -11.15 14.11
N ALA A 353 -6.54 -11.51 15.29
CA ALA A 353 -7.21 -10.58 16.21
C ALA A 353 -6.35 -9.37 16.62
N ARG A 354 -5.02 -9.43 16.41
CA ARG A 354 -4.11 -8.30 16.65
C ARG A 354 -4.21 -7.17 15.61
N PHE A 355 -4.62 -7.46 14.37
CA PHE A 355 -4.81 -6.42 13.34
C PHE A 355 -6.13 -5.66 13.47
N ALA A 356 -7.16 -6.25 14.10
CA ALA A 356 -8.46 -5.62 14.29
C ALA A 356 -8.41 -4.47 15.33
N THR A 357 -7.50 -4.54 16.31
CA THR A 357 -7.41 -3.57 17.41
C THR A 357 -6.93 -2.18 17.00
N TYR A 358 -6.24 -2.03 15.86
CA TYR A 358 -5.78 -0.71 15.39
C TYR A 358 -6.87 0.09 14.68
N ALA A 359 -7.87 -0.57 14.09
CA ALA A 359 -8.97 0.09 13.41
C ALA A 359 -9.97 0.74 14.38
N ALA A 360 -10.00 0.34 15.65
CA ALA A 360 -10.95 0.83 16.65
C ALA A 360 -10.48 2.08 17.43
N ARG A 361 -9.28 2.62 17.11
CA ARG A 361 -8.69 3.78 17.80
C ARG A 361 -8.66 5.07 16.96
N TRP A 362 -9.31 5.08 15.80
CA TRP A 362 -9.40 6.24 14.90
C TRP A 362 -10.84 6.63 14.63
#